data_AF-W6K9K6-F1
#
_entry.id   AF-W6K9K6-F1
#
_cell.length_a   1.000
_cell.length_b   1.000
_cell.length_c   1.000
_cell.angle_alpha   90.00
_cell.angle_beta   90.00
_cell.angle_gamma   90.00
#
_symmetry.space_group_name_H-M   'P 1'
#
loop_
_entity.id
_entity.type
_entity.pdbx_description
1 polymer ?
#
loop_
_entity_poly.entity_id
_entity_poly.type
_entity_poly.pdbx_seq_one_letter_code
_entity_poly.pdbx_strand_id
1 'polypeptide(L)'
;MLLRLLLLAGVLLFALPAQAVSMGGMTMPMHGNWCGPGHPKNALRASLPPIDALDDACRRHDYCYIQQGEMDCGCDIAFMNELRNMRYPFNDQRIKARAMYDAIAMMPCDNPMGMAYKQSCVWGDLMKDMMTGRAGPWEMPLRWMYLGDKTMDNKDWLDRWGW
;
A
#
# COMPACT_ATOMS: atom_id res chain seq x y z
N MET A 1 -6.61 -29.89 -44.78
CA MET A 1 -5.51 -30.41 -43.93
C MET A 1 -4.58 -29.32 -43.41
N LEU A 2 -4.18 -28.33 -44.23
CA LEU A 2 -3.35 -27.19 -43.75
C LEU A 2 -3.96 -26.38 -42.58
N LEU A 3 -5.28 -26.18 -42.57
CA LEU A 3 -5.96 -25.41 -41.53
C LEU A 3 -5.91 -26.09 -40.13
N ARG A 4 -5.86 -27.42 -40.08
CA ARG A 4 -5.70 -28.19 -38.82
C ARG A 4 -4.27 -28.14 -38.30
N LEU A 5 -3.27 -28.09 -39.18
CA LEU A 5 -1.86 -27.95 -38.82
C LEU A 5 -1.54 -26.56 -38.26
N LEU A 6 -2.16 -25.51 -38.79
CA LEU A 6 -2.02 -24.14 -38.28
C LEU A 6 -2.66 -23.94 -36.90
N LEU A 7 -3.79 -24.60 -36.64
CA LEU A 7 -4.44 -24.57 -35.32
C LEU A 7 -3.61 -25.30 -34.25
N LEU A 8 -2.97 -26.42 -34.58
CA LEU A 8 -2.10 -27.15 -33.65
C LEU A 8 -0.79 -26.39 -33.37
N ALA A 9 -0.22 -25.70 -34.35
CA ALA A 9 0.94 -24.82 -34.14
C ALA A 9 0.60 -23.59 -33.28
N GLY A 10 -0.61 -23.03 -33.43
CA GLY A 10 -1.08 -21.90 -32.62
C GLY A 10 -1.29 -22.23 -31.14
N VAL A 11 -1.71 -23.46 -30.82
CA VAL A 11 -1.88 -23.90 -29.42
C VAL A 11 -0.54 -24.16 -28.73
N LEU A 12 0.49 -24.60 -29.46
CA LEU A 12 1.83 -24.84 -28.90
C LEU A 12 2.64 -23.56 -28.62
N LEU A 13 2.29 -22.42 -29.24
CA LEU A 13 2.97 -21.14 -29.01
C LEU A 13 2.45 -20.35 -27.80
N PHE A 14 1.32 -20.74 -27.19
CA PHE A 14 0.77 -20.08 -26.01
C PHE A 14 1.05 -20.80 -24.67
N ALA A 15 1.72 -21.96 -24.70
CA ALA A 15 2.10 -22.69 -23.49
C ALA A 15 3.46 -22.22 -22.92
N LEU A 16 3.66 -20.90 -22.81
CA LEU A 16 4.75 -20.39 -21.97
C LEU A 16 4.39 -20.73 -20.52
N PRO A 17 5.24 -21.43 -19.75
CA PRO A 17 5.02 -21.59 -18.34
C PRO A 17 4.99 -20.20 -17.72
N ALA A 18 3.90 -19.86 -17.04
CA ALA A 18 3.84 -18.70 -16.16
C ALA A 18 4.89 -18.93 -15.07
N GLN A 19 6.08 -18.37 -15.27
CA GLN A 19 7.07 -18.29 -14.22
C GLN A 19 6.47 -17.34 -13.20
N ALA A 20 6.01 -17.89 -12.08
CA ALA A 20 5.73 -17.10 -10.90
C ALA A 20 7.06 -16.43 -10.51
N VAL A 21 7.22 -15.16 -10.87
CA VAL A 21 8.28 -14.33 -10.35
C VAL A 21 8.07 -14.30 -8.84
N SER A 22 8.90 -15.04 -8.11
CA SER A 22 9.01 -14.89 -6.67
C SER A 22 9.52 -13.47 -6.43
N MET A 23 8.60 -12.56 -6.10
CA MET A 23 8.96 -11.30 -5.46
C MET A 23 9.42 -11.64 -4.04
N GLY A 24 10.59 -12.27 -3.91
CA GLY A 24 11.24 -12.47 -2.62
C GLY A 24 11.19 -11.15 -1.87
N GLY A 25 10.43 -11.14 -0.77
CA GLY A 25 9.83 -9.95 -0.18
C GLY A 25 10.85 -8.84 0.02
N MET A 26 10.77 -7.80 -0.81
CA MET A 26 11.60 -6.62 -0.66
C MET A 26 11.04 -5.84 0.53
N THR A 27 11.59 -6.10 1.73
CA THR A 27 11.17 -5.43 2.96
C THR A 27 11.64 -3.98 2.93
N MET A 28 10.71 -3.05 2.84
CA MET A 28 11.00 -1.62 2.83
C MET A 28 10.33 -0.97 4.04
N PRO A 29 11.06 -0.77 5.17
CA PRO A 29 10.50 -0.05 6.31
C PRO A 29 10.20 1.37 5.87
N MET A 30 8.94 1.76 6.02
CA MET A 30 8.39 3.06 5.64
C MET A 30 8.25 3.98 6.86
N HIS A 31 7.95 3.39 8.02
CA HIS A 31 7.86 4.10 9.29
C HIS A 31 8.05 3.12 10.45
N GLY A 32 8.80 3.53 11.48
CA GLY A 32 8.96 2.76 12.70
C GLY A 32 9.42 1.30 12.52
N ASN A 33 8.88 0.44 13.37
CA ASN A 33 9.23 -0.97 13.45
C ASN A 33 8.31 -1.87 12.59
N TRP A 34 7.09 -1.42 12.32
CA TRP A 34 5.99 -2.21 11.78
C TRP A 34 5.49 -1.75 10.41
N CYS A 35 5.59 -0.47 10.05
CA CYS A 35 5.05 -0.04 8.75
C CYS A 35 5.98 -0.40 7.58
N GLY A 36 5.52 -1.28 6.68
CA GLY A 36 6.21 -1.60 5.43
C GLY A 36 5.79 -2.97 4.85
N PRO A 37 5.92 -3.20 3.53
CA PRO A 37 5.74 -4.53 2.97
C PRO A 37 6.66 -5.56 3.64
N GLY A 38 6.12 -6.73 4.00
CA GLY A 38 6.89 -7.80 4.63
C GLY A 38 7.26 -7.55 6.10
N HIS A 39 6.46 -6.74 6.82
CA HIS A 39 6.59 -6.56 8.26
C HIS A 39 5.58 -7.45 9.04
N PRO A 40 5.94 -7.92 10.25
CA PRO A 40 7.27 -7.82 10.86
C PRO A 40 8.32 -8.71 10.13
N LYS A 41 9.50 -8.14 9.86
CA LYS A 41 10.61 -8.73 9.08
C LYS A 41 11.04 -10.14 9.53
N ASN A 42 10.94 -10.41 10.83
CA ASN A 42 11.30 -11.67 11.49
C ASN A 42 10.82 -11.62 12.95
N ALA A 43 10.97 -12.73 13.68
CA ALA A 43 10.60 -12.82 15.10
C ALA A 43 11.27 -11.74 15.98
N LEU A 44 12.47 -11.27 15.62
CA LEU A 44 13.17 -10.20 16.33
C LEU A 44 12.55 -8.82 16.11
N ARG A 45 11.95 -8.56 14.94
CA ARG A 45 11.19 -7.32 14.70
C ARG A 45 9.78 -7.39 15.29
N ALA A 46 9.18 -8.58 15.31
CA ALA A 46 7.89 -8.79 15.98
C ALA A 46 7.94 -8.51 17.49
N SER A 47 9.13 -8.52 18.11
CA SER A 47 9.32 -8.21 19.53
C SER A 47 9.58 -6.72 19.82
N LEU A 48 9.78 -5.88 18.79
CA LEU A 48 9.99 -4.44 19.01
C LEU A 48 8.65 -3.74 19.24
N PRO A 49 8.52 -2.90 20.29
CA PRO A 49 7.31 -2.14 20.50
C PRO A 49 7.13 -1.10 19.38
N PRO A 50 5.88 -0.73 19.03
CA PRO A 50 5.63 0.43 18.19
C PRO A 50 6.26 1.69 18.78
N ILE A 51 6.81 2.54 17.92
CA ILE A 51 7.44 3.79 18.36
C ILE A 51 6.45 4.96 18.48
N ASP A 52 5.30 4.87 17.81
CA ASP A 52 4.20 5.83 17.88
C ASP A 52 2.86 5.22 17.45
N ALA A 53 1.80 6.03 17.40
CA ALA A 53 0.45 5.59 17.05
C ALA A 53 0.32 5.08 15.61
N LEU A 54 1.06 5.66 14.66
CA LEU A 54 1.06 5.21 13.26
C LEU A 54 1.71 3.83 13.15
N ASP A 55 2.86 3.66 13.79
CA ASP A 55 3.56 2.37 13.87
C ASP A 55 2.68 1.29 14.53
N ASP A 56 1.88 1.66 15.52
CA ASP A 56 0.96 0.73 16.20
C ASP A 56 -0.25 0.34 15.34
N ALA A 57 -0.73 1.24 14.47
CA ALA A 57 -1.76 0.89 13.48
C ALA A 57 -1.23 -0.13 12.46
N CYS A 58 0.00 0.04 12.00
CA CYS A 58 0.67 -0.94 11.15
C CYS A 58 0.81 -2.29 11.86
N ARG A 59 1.21 -2.30 13.14
CA ARG A 59 1.26 -3.53 13.94
C ARG A 59 -0.08 -4.26 14.01
N ARG A 60 -1.19 -3.53 14.21
CA ARG A 60 -2.54 -4.12 14.21
C ARG A 60 -2.91 -4.71 12.86
N HIS A 61 -2.56 -4.03 11.77
CA HIS A 61 -2.77 -4.53 10.41
C HIS A 61 -2.00 -5.83 10.15
N ASP A 62 -0.71 -5.86 10.48
CA ASP A 62 0.14 -7.05 10.35
C ASP A 62 -0.43 -8.24 11.16
N TYR A 63 -0.85 -8.00 12.41
CA TYR A 63 -1.48 -9.05 13.22
C TYR A 63 -2.83 -9.50 12.69
N CYS A 64 -3.58 -8.62 12.02
CA CYS A 64 -4.83 -9.00 11.38
C CYS A 64 -4.57 -9.98 10.22
N TYR A 65 -3.58 -9.69 9.36
CA TYR A 65 -3.17 -10.62 8.29
C TYR A 65 -2.70 -11.97 8.84
N ILE A 66 -1.95 -11.99 9.94
CA ILE A 66 -1.52 -13.25 10.57
C ILE A 66 -2.74 -14.10 11.01
N GLN A 67 -3.82 -13.45 11.46
CA GLN A 67 -5.01 -14.13 11.98
C GLN A 67 -6.02 -14.53 10.89
N GLN A 68 -6.25 -13.65 9.92
CA GLN A 68 -7.30 -13.83 8.90
C GLN A 68 -6.76 -14.44 7.59
N GLY A 69 -5.47 -14.24 7.32
CA GLY A 69 -4.84 -14.58 6.04
C GLY A 69 -4.23 -13.36 5.36
N GLU A 70 -3.20 -13.59 4.56
CA GLU A 70 -2.58 -12.53 3.76
C GLU A 70 -3.61 -11.95 2.77
N MET A 71 -3.54 -10.62 2.58
CA MET A 71 -4.41 -9.89 1.67
C MET A 71 -5.91 -9.94 2.01
N ASP A 72 -6.30 -10.16 3.27
CA ASP A 72 -7.69 -10.04 3.70
C ASP A 72 -8.21 -8.60 3.53
N CYS A 73 -9.29 -8.41 2.75
CA CYS A 73 -9.82 -7.06 2.52
C CYS A 73 -10.38 -6.41 3.80
N GLY A 74 -10.85 -7.19 4.78
CA GLY A 74 -11.37 -6.68 6.05
C GLY A 74 -10.27 -6.02 6.88
N CYS A 75 -9.09 -6.63 6.94
CA CYS A 75 -7.89 -6.09 7.56
C CYS A 75 -7.47 -4.77 6.90
N ASP A 76 -7.45 -4.72 5.57
CA ASP A 76 -7.12 -3.49 4.83
C ASP A 76 -8.11 -2.36 5.09
N ILE A 77 -9.40 -2.68 5.10
CA ILE A 77 -10.47 -1.70 5.35
C ILE A 77 -10.39 -1.17 6.80
N ALA A 78 -10.13 -2.04 7.77
CA ALA A 78 -9.93 -1.65 9.16
C ALA A 78 -8.73 -0.70 9.30
N PHE A 79 -7.60 -1.04 8.67
CA PHE A 79 -6.41 -0.20 8.67
C PHE A 79 -6.65 1.15 7.98
N MET A 80 -7.28 1.16 6.81
CA MET A 80 -7.66 2.38 6.10
C MET A 80 -8.54 3.30 6.98
N ASN A 81 -9.53 2.73 7.67
CA ASN A 81 -10.39 3.48 8.57
C ASN A 81 -9.63 4.05 9.77
N GLU A 82 -8.69 3.30 10.32
CA GLU A 82 -7.84 3.78 11.41
C GLU A 82 -6.97 4.98 10.96
N LEU A 83 -6.26 4.84 9.84
CA LEU A 83 -5.41 5.90 9.29
C LEU A 83 -6.20 7.18 8.98
N ARG A 84 -7.44 7.04 8.49
CA ARG A 84 -8.32 8.15 8.13
C ARG A 84 -8.81 8.96 9.34
N ASN A 85 -8.97 8.31 10.49
CA ASN A 85 -9.53 8.93 11.70
C ASN A 85 -8.47 9.31 12.74
N MET A 86 -7.23 8.83 12.58
CA MET A 86 -6.12 9.14 13.46
C MET A 86 -5.71 10.62 13.40
N ARG A 87 -5.26 11.16 14.53
CA ARG A 87 -4.64 12.49 14.61
C ARG A 87 -3.12 12.33 14.65
N TYR A 88 -2.43 13.03 13.75
CA TYR A 88 -0.97 12.97 13.66
C TYR A 88 -0.34 14.20 14.32
N PRO A 89 0.59 14.02 15.29
CA PRO A 89 1.31 15.13 15.92
C PRO A 89 2.23 15.85 14.93
N PHE A 90 2.72 15.18 13.89
CA PHE A 90 3.65 15.72 12.90
C PHE A 90 3.13 15.58 11.47
N ASN A 91 3.49 16.54 10.63
CA ASN A 91 3.12 16.53 9.20
C ASN A 91 3.68 15.30 8.47
N ASP A 92 4.92 14.90 8.79
CA ASP A 92 5.56 13.73 8.18
C ASP A 92 4.71 12.47 8.37
N GLN A 93 4.23 12.24 9.61
CA GLN A 93 3.42 11.08 9.94
C GLN A 93 2.10 11.10 9.18
N ARG A 94 1.47 12.28 9.05
CA ARG A 94 0.24 12.43 8.26
C ARG A 94 0.47 12.09 6.78
N ILE A 95 1.57 12.58 6.20
CA ILE A 95 1.89 12.32 4.78
C ILE A 95 2.17 10.83 4.57
N LYS A 96 2.98 10.21 5.44
CA LYS A 96 3.25 8.77 5.41
C LYS A 96 1.99 7.94 5.56
N ALA A 97 1.15 8.26 6.54
CA ALA A 97 -0.12 7.57 6.75
C ALA A 97 -1.03 7.70 5.52
N ARG A 98 -1.12 8.89 4.91
CA ARG A 98 -1.93 9.04 3.71
C ARG A 98 -1.35 8.27 2.52
N ALA A 99 -0.03 8.25 2.37
CA ALA A 99 0.65 7.42 1.37
C ALA A 99 0.34 5.93 1.55
N MET A 100 0.33 5.43 2.80
CA MET A 100 -0.04 4.05 3.14
C MET A 100 -1.51 3.76 2.85
N TYR A 101 -2.42 4.66 3.23
CA TYR A 101 -3.85 4.56 2.91
C TYR A 101 -4.07 4.45 1.41
N ASP A 102 -3.44 5.34 0.65
CA ASP A 102 -3.50 5.37 -0.81
C ASP A 102 -2.97 4.07 -1.43
N ALA A 103 -1.85 3.55 -0.93
CA ALA A 103 -1.24 2.32 -1.42
C ALA A 103 -2.12 1.10 -1.14
N ILE A 104 -2.53 0.92 0.12
CA ILE A 104 -3.40 -0.21 0.51
C ILE A 104 -4.71 -0.16 -0.27
N ALA A 105 -5.29 1.03 -0.48
CA ALA A 105 -6.53 1.16 -1.23
C ALA A 105 -6.45 0.67 -2.69
N MET A 106 -5.26 0.72 -3.29
CA MET A 106 -5.01 0.32 -4.68
C MET A 106 -4.51 -1.13 -4.80
N MET A 107 -3.96 -1.70 -3.72
CA MET A 107 -3.45 -3.07 -3.70
C MET A 107 -4.59 -4.10 -3.73
N PRO A 108 -4.45 -5.19 -4.53
CA PRO A 108 -5.40 -6.30 -4.52
C PRO A 108 -5.58 -6.91 -3.13
N CYS A 109 -6.79 -7.43 -2.88
CA CYS A 109 -7.12 -8.21 -1.68
C CYS A 109 -8.03 -9.39 -2.04
N ASP A 110 -8.35 -10.24 -1.06
CA ASP A 110 -8.94 -11.58 -1.19
C ASP A 110 -10.34 -11.63 -1.85
N ASN A 111 -11.07 -10.52 -1.88
CA ASN A 111 -12.40 -10.46 -2.50
C ASN A 111 -12.66 -9.18 -3.31
N PRO A 112 -13.40 -9.28 -4.44
CA PRO A 112 -13.59 -8.16 -5.37
C PRO A 112 -14.46 -7.03 -4.80
N MET A 113 -15.39 -7.33 -3.90
CA MET A 113 -16.26 -6.32 -3.28
C MET A 113 -15.48 -5.45 -2.28
N GLY A 114 -14.61 -6.06 -1.48
CA GLY A 114 -13.70 -5.37 -0.57
C GLY A 114 -12.72 -4.51 -1.35
N MET A 115 -12.17 -5.03 -2.45
CA MET A 115 -11.31 -4.26 -3.35
C MET A 115 -12.06 -3.03 -3.89
N ALA A 116 -13.26 -3.21 -4.46
CA ALA A 116 -14.08 -2.10 -4.97
C ALA A 116 -14.40 -1.06 -3.88
N TYR A 117 -14.67 -1.52 -2.65
CA TYR A 117 -14.91 -0.63 -1.52
C TYR A 117 -13.68 0.21 -1.16
N LYS A 118 -12.49 -0.42 -1.06
CA LYS A 118 -11.22 0.28 -0.83
C LYS A 118 -10.97 1.36 -1.89
N GLN A 119 -11.14 1.02 -3.16
CA GLN A 119 -10.99 1.98 -4.26
C GLN A 119 -12.02 3.11 -4.19
N SER A 120 -13.28 2.81 -3.89
CA SER A 120 -14.32 3.84 -3.73
C SER A 120 -13.97 4.85 -2.63
N CYS A 121 -13.34 4.38 -1.54
CA CYS A 121 -12.91 5.23 -0.44
C CYS A 121 -11.77 6.16 -0.86
N VAL A 122 -10.71 5.66 -1.48
CA VAL A 122 -9.57 6.50 -1.91
C VAL A 122 -9.94 7.49 -3.00
N TRP A 123 -10.77 7.09 -3.98
CA TRP A 123 -11.23 8.00 -5.03
C TRP A 123 -12.18 9.08 -4.47
N GLY A 124 -13.04 8.72 -3.53
CA GLY A 124 -13.91 9.69 -2.84
C GLY A 124 -13.11 10.70 -2.02
N ASP A 125 -12.10 10.24 -1.27
CA ASP A 125 -11.23 11.12 -0.49
C ASP A 125 -10.35 12.00 -1.38
N LEU A 126 -9.78 11.46 -2.46
CA LEU A 126 -9.01 12.23 -3.43
C LEU A 126 -9.88 13.31 -4.11
N MET A 127 -11.10 12.97 -4.54
CA MET A 127 -12.01 13.97 -5.11
C MET A 127 -12.34 15.06 -4.10
N LYS A 128 -12.63 14.70 -2.84
CA LYS A 128 -12.90 15.67 -1.78
C LYS A 128 -11.71 16.59 -1.54
N ASP A 129 -10.51 16.04 -1.50
CA ASP A 129 -9.29 16.82 -1.32
C ASP A 129 -9.06 17.76 -2.52
N MET A 130 -9.31 17.30 -3.76
CA MET A 130 -9.23 18.13 -4.96
C MET A 130 -10.27 19.26 -4.97
N MET A 131 -11.53 18.96 -4.65
CA MET A 131 -12.61 19.96 -4.60
C MET A 131 -12.41 21.01 -3.51
N THR A 132 -11.71 20.65 -2.44
CA THR A 132 -11.39 21.57 -1.33
C THR A 132 -10.02 22.25 -1.48
N GLY A 133 -9.33 22.04 -2.61
CA GLY A 133 -8.01 22.64 -2.88
C GLY A 133 -6.88 22.08 -2.01
N ARG A 134 -7.07 20.92 -1.37
CA ARG A 134 -6.06 20.26 -0.53
C ARG A 134 -5.15 19.29 -1.29
N ALA A 135 -5.53 18.90 -2.51
CA ALA A 135 -4.77 17.97 -3.33
C ALA A 135 -4.83 18.36 -4.81
N GLY A 136 -3.69 18.22 -5.50
CA GLY A 136 -3.62 18.28 -6.96
C GLY A 136 -3.63 16.88 -7.61
N PRO A 137 -3.67 16.79 -8.95
CA PRO A 137 -3.63 15.52 -9.68
C PRO A 137 -2.40 14.65 -9.38
N TRP A 138 -1.31 15.27 -8.92
CA TRP A 138 -0.04 14.62 -8.61
C TRP A 138 0.15 14.29 -7.13
N GLU A 139 -0.83 14.61 -6.28
CA GLU A 139 -0.68 14.47 -4.84
C GLU A 139 -0.43 13.02 -4.40
N MET A 140 -1.22 12.06 -4.89
CA MET A 140 -1.01 10.63 -4.57
C MET A 140 0.38 10.12 -5.02
N PRO A 141 0.80 10.31 -6.29
CA PRO A 141 2.16 9.96 -6.72
C PRO A 141 3.26 10.59 -5.87
N LEU A 142 3.14 11.87 -5.52
CA LEU A 142 4.12 12.57 -4.72
C LEU A 142 4.23 11.97 -3.31
N ARG A 143 3.11 11.65 -2.67
CA ARG A 143 3.11 10.98 -1.36
C ARG A 143 3.78 9.61 -1.40
N TRP A 144 3.62 8.84 -2.47
CA TRP A 144 4.33 7.57 -2.63
C TRP A 144 5.83 7.75 -2.86
N MET A 145 6.24 8.78 -3.61
CA MET A 145 7.65 9.14 -3.73
C MET A 145 8.24 9.50 -2.36
N TYR A 146 7.51 10.27 -1.54
CA TYR A 146 7.92 10.59 -0.17
C TYR A 146 8.12 9.34 0.69
N LEU A 147 7.19 8.40 0.62
CA LEU A 147 7.22 7.17 1.40
C LEU A 147 8.44 6.28 1.06
N GLY A 148 8.88 6.33 -0.21
CA GLY A 148 10.04 5.59 -0.70
C GLY A 148 11.40 6.28 -0.47
N ASP A 149 11.41 7.60 -0.25
CA ASP A 149 12.64 8.38 -0.10
C ASP A 149 13.10 8.44 1.37
N LYS A 150 14.14 7.68 1.70
CA LYS A 150 14.74 7.66 3.04
C LYS A 150 15.76 8.77 3.28
N THR A 151 16.06 9.55 2.25
CA THR A 151 17.13 10.57 2.27
C THR A 151 16.60 11.99 2.43
N MET A 152 15.30 12.21 2.16
CA MET A 152 14.65 13.51 2.31
C MET A 152 14.03 13.65 3.69
N ASP A 153 14.35 14.75 4.38
CA ASP A 153 13.59 15.16 5.55
C ASP A 153 12.26 15.84 5.15
N ASN A 154 11.38 16.06 6.13
CA ASN A 154 10.07 16.66 5.88
C ASN A 154 10.17 18.11 5.36
N LYS A 155 11.21 18.86 5.74
CA LYS A 155 11.37 20.26 5.33
C LYS A 155 11.80 20.34 3.86
N ASP A 156 12.77 19.52 3.48
CA ASP A 156 13.27 19.42 2.11
C ASP A 156 12.16 18.97 1.14
N TRP A 157 11.25 18.10 1.60
CA TRP A 157 10.14 17.66 0.77
C TRP A 157 9.08 18.74 0.53
N LEU A 158 8.69 19.49 1.57
CA LEU A 158 7.76 20.61 1.44
C LEU A 158 8.36 21.72 0.56
N ASP A 159 9.64 22.06 0.78
CA ASP A 159 10.33 23.10 0.02
C ASP A 159 10.49 22.71 -1.47
N ARG A 160 10.73 21.42 -1.78
CA ARG A 160 10.89 20.91 -3.15
C ARG A 160 9.59 20.85 -3.94
N TRP A 161 8.46 20.58 -3.28
CA TRP A 161 7.17 20.35 -3.94
C TRP A 161 6.12 21.44 -3.69
N GLY A 162 6.48 22.52 -2.98
CA GLY A 162 5.74 23.78 -2.97
C GLY A 162 4.49 23.80 -2.09
N TRP A 163 4.55 23.18 -0.90
CA TRP A 163 3.46 23.11 0.07
C TRP A 163 3.66 24.02 1.29
#